data_AF-A0A966LN48-F1
#
_entry.id   AF-A0A966LN48-F1
#
_cell.length_a   1.000
_cell.length_b   1.000
_cell.length_c   1.000
_cell.angle_alpha   90.00
_cell.angle_beta   90.00
_cell.angle_gamma   90.00
#
_symmetry.space_group_name_H-M   'P 1'
#
loop_
_entity.id
_entity.type
_entity.pdbx_description
1 polymer ?
#
loop_
_entity_poly.entity_id
_entity_poly.type
_entity_poly.pdbx_seq_one_letter_code
_entity_poly.pdbx_strand_id
1 'polypeptide(L)'
;MIVMPIIYRSGAPLMSLFVILTWLIGCKGNPEAHYALISKDTTNPRERANTMFVFVGERMEVAVVPWEEGMLDTKVKARYKVIERVYGEYPDKVIDFVAYDHYGIPPFIKYKHVLMYLSRNDSGWYMEKYLYDPLFKTKDGRWAGPYSDDYGHPYNKATTIRPEKISFQEKVGFPTKFVDEDGKEVILSFPSPYYNRVGDSAFAVYGNYVIDLFRLKKEGVLKARELF
;
A
#
# COMPACT_ATOMS: atom_id res chain seq x y z
N MET A 1 -66.83 -37.99 -35.57
CA MET A 1 -68.18 -37.59 -35.14
C MET A 1 -68.08 -36.19 -34.54
N ILE A 2 -68.60 -35.20 -35.27
CA ILE A 2 -69.14 -33.90 -34.82
C ILE A 2 -68.16 -32.92 -34.13
N VAL A 3 -68.02 -31.61 -34.44
CA VAL A 3 -68.52 -30.63 -35.42
C VAL A 3 -67.61 -29.37 -35.24
N MET A 4 -67.35 -28.61 -36.31
CA MET A 4 -66.72 -27.28 -36.32
C MET A 4 -67.74 -26.18 -35.92
N PRO A 5 -67.37 -24.97 -35.44
CA PRO A 5 -67.19 -23.86 -36.40
C PRO A 5 -66.14 -22.77 -36.03
N ILE A 6 -65.39 -22.19 -37.00
CA ILE A 6 -65.51 -20.85 -37.65
C ILE A 6 -65.60 -19.67 -36.60
N ILE A 7 -64.77 -18.60 -36.55
CA ILE A 7 -64.61 -17.45 -37.48
C ILE A 7 -63.39 -16.54 -37.11
N TYR A 8 -62.71 -16.08 -38.17
CA TYR A 8 -61.85 -14.91 -38.45
C TYR A 8 -61.75 -13.66 -37.53
N ARG A 9 -60.53 -13.09 -37.42
CA ARG A 9 -60.03 -11.76 -37.90
C ARG A 9 -58.78 -11.33 -37.08
N SER A 10 -57.59 -11.17 -37.66
CA SER A 10 -57.02 -10.07 -38.47
C SER A 10 -55.90 -9.36 -37.70
N GLY A 11 -54.67 -9.36 -38.23
CA GLY A 11 -53.54 -8.55 -37.72
C GLY A 11 -52.22 -8.96 -38.37
N ALA A 12 -51.57 -8.01 -39.05
CA ALA A 12 -50.43 -8.15 -39.95
C ALA A 12 -49.12 -8.68 -39.30
N PRO A 13 -48.13 -9.17 -40.10
CA PRO A 13 -46.91 -9.76 -39.58
C PRO A 13 -45.85 -8.69 -39.29
N LEU A 14 -45.23 -8.76 -38.10
CA LEU A 14 -43.99 -8.02 -37.82
C LEU A 14 -42.79 -8.88 -38.22
N MET A 15 -42.04 -8.38 -39.19
CA MET A 15 -40.74 -8.88 -39.62
C MET A 15 -39.77 -8.80 -38.44
N SER A 16 -39.26 -9.95 -37.96
CA SER A 16 -38.25 -9.99 -36.90
C SER A 16 -36.86 -9.91 -37.53
N LEU A 17 -36.21 -8.76 -37.35
CA LEU A 17 -34.86 -8.47 -37.79
C LEU A 17 -33.88 -9.12 -36.80
N PHE A 18 -33.18 -10.17 -37.22
CA PHE A 18 -32.06 -10.75 -36.46
C PHE A 18 -30.88 -9.76 -36.48
N VAL A 19 -30.58 -9.13 -35.34
CA VAL A 19 -29.31 -8.43 -35.12
C VAL A 19 -28.37 -9.40 -34.42
N ILE A 20 -27.43 -9.95 -35.18
CA ILE A 20 -26.27 -10.66 -34.63
C ILE A 20 -25.27 -9.59 -34.19
N LEU A 21 -25.22 -9.30 -32.90
CA LEU A 21 -24.23 -8.40 -32.31
C LEU A 21 -22.95 -9.19 -32.00
N THR A 22 -22.00 -9.19 -32.93
CA THR A 22 -20.64 -9.66 -32.68
C THR A 22 -19.95 -8.73 -31.70
N TRP A 23 -19.72 -9.21 -30.47
CA TRP A 23 -18.81 -8.57 -29.52
C TRP A 23 -17.36 -8.92 -29.87
N LEU A 24 -16.68 -7.98 -30.52
CA LEU A 24 -15.23 -7.80 -30.40
C LEU A 24 -14.96 -6.69 -29.38
N ILE A 25 -13.76 -6.67 -28.81
CA ILE A 25 -13.22 -5.74 -27.79
C ILE A 25 -13.50 -6.25 -26.36
N GLY A 26 -12.53 -6.47 -25.49
CA GLY A 26 -11.09 -6.19 -25.44
C GLY A 26 -10.66 -6.56 -24.02
N CYS A 27 -9.36 -6.71 -23.75
CA CYS A 27 -8.85 -6.98 -22.41
C CYS A 27 -9.35 -5.91 -21.43
N LYS A 28 -10.39 -6.24 -20.64
CA LYS A 28 -10.86 -5.41 -19.53
C LYS A 28 -9.78 -5.45 -18.45
N GLY A 29 -8.95 -4.41 -18.40
CA GLY A 29 -8.29 -4.05 -17.14
C GLY A 29 -9.36 -3.85 -16.06
N ASN A 30 -9.07 -4.26 -14.83
CA ASN A 30 -10.01 -4.16 -13.72
C ASN A 30 -10.42 -2.68 -13.48
N PRO A 31 -11.70 -2.31 -13.64
CA PRO A 31 -12.18 -0.94 -13.41
C PRO A 31 -12.08 -0.46 -11.94
N GLU A 32 -11.76 -1.34 -10.99
CA GLU A 32 -11.67 -1.01 -9.56
C GLU A 32 -10.39 -0.27 -9.13
N ALA A 33 -9.37 -0.15 -9.99
CA ALA A 33 -8.06 0.39 -9.60
C ALA A 33 -8.02 1.91 -9.32
N HIS A 34 -9.16 2.61 -9.44
CA HIS A 34 -9.24 4.07 -9.24
C HIS A 34 -9.59 4.48 -7.81
N TYR A 35 -10.25 3.63 -7.03
CA TYR A 35 -10.69 3.97 -5.67
C TYR A 35 -9.70 3.48 -4.61
N ALA A 36 -9.62 4.22 -3.51
CA ALA A 36 -8.85 3.79 -2.36
C ALA A 36 -9.53 2.61 -1.65
N LEU A 37 -8.74 1.65 -1.17
CA LEU A 37 -9.24 0.51 -0.38
C LEU A 37 -10.01 0.95 0.87
N ILE A 38 -9.59 2.08 1.45
CA ILE A 38 -10.17 2.64 2.67
C ILE A 38 -10.67 4.04 2.34
N SER A 39 -11.98 4.20 2.44
CA SER A 39 -12.64 5.49 2.28
C SER A 39 -12.34 6.40 3.47
N LYS A 40 -12.26 7.69 3.17
CA LYS A 40 -12.07 8.75 4.15
C LYS A 40 -13.32 8.90 5.02
N ASP A 41 -13.17 8.89 6.34
CA ASP A 41 -14.27 9.27 7.25
C ASP A 41 -14.45 10.79 7.21
N THR A 42 -15.53 11.22 6.56
CA THR A 42 -15.85 12.66 6.42
C THR A 42 -16.51 13.25 7.66
N THR A 43 -16.93 12.43 8.61
CA THR A 43 -17.53 12.88 9.88
C THR A 43 -16.47 13.37 10.86
N ASN A 44 -15.28 12.74 10.86
CA ASN A 44 -14.13 13.19 11.63
C ASN A 44 -13.50 14.46 11.00
N PRO A 45 -13.44 15.61 11.72
CA PRO A 45 -12.87 16.85 11.19
C PRO A 45 -11.39 16.78 10.81
N ARG A 46 -10.58 16.07 11.59
CA ARG A 46 -9.14 15.91 11.33
C ARG A 46 -8.92 15.06 10.10
N GLU A 47 -9.65 13.93 10.04
CA GLU A 47 -9.60 13.06 8.89
C GLU A 47 -10.02 13.85 7.64
N ARG A 48 -11.21 14.45 7.63
CA ARG A 48 -11.71 15.30 6.54
C ARG A 48 -10.69 16.34 6.05
N ALA A 49 -9.98 17.00 6.97
CA ALA A 49 -9.01 18.05 6.65
C ALA A 49 -7.63 17.54 6.20
N ASN A 50 -7.25 16.30 6.50
CA ASN A 50 -5.93 15.80 6.17
C ASN A 50 -5.72 15.70 4.64
N THR A 51 -4.47 15.87 4.20
CA THR A 51 -4.06 15.76 2.79
C THR A 51 -3.35 14.43 2.50
N MET A 52 -3.59 13.44 3.36
CA MET A 52 -2.88 12.18 3.35
C MET A 52 -3.22 11.36 2.10
N PHE A 53 -2.19 10.76 1.50
CA PHE A 53 -2.29 9.75 0.46
C PHE A 53 -1.41 8.56 0.81
N VAL A 54 -2.02 7.38 0.92
CA VAL A 54 -1.33 6.13 1.25
C VAL A 54 -1.52 5.15 0.11
N PHE A 55 -0.44 4.54 -0.34
CA PHE A 55 -0.46 3.67 -1.51
C PHE A 55 0.60 2.59 -1.44
N VAL A 56 0.33 1.47 -2.11
CA VAL A 56 1.36 0.51 -2.50
C VAL A 56 2.11 1.10 -3.68
N GLY A 57 3.39 1.41 -3.47
CA GLY A 57 4.27 2.00 -4.47
C GLY A 57 5.30 1.00 -5.01
N GLU A 58 5.62 1.10 -6.30
CA GLU A 58 6.82 0.48 -6.88
C GLU A 58 7.84 1.58 -7.20
N ARG A 59 9.05 1.44 -6.64
CA ARG A 59 10.15 2.39 -6.83
C ARG A 59 10.54 2.47 -8.30
N MET A 60 10.53 3.68 -8.86
CA MET A 60 11.04 3.94 -10.22
C MET A 60 12.41 4.61 -10.16
N GLU A 61 12.49 5.74 -9.45
CA GLU A 61 13.70 6.55 -9.37
C GLU A 61 13.82 7.15 -7.97
N VAL A 62 15.04 7.20 -7.46
CA VAL A 62 15.36 7.84 -6.19
C VAL A 62 16.70 8.53 -6.35
N ALA A 63 16.73 9.83 -6.03
CA ALA A 63 17.93 10.63 -6.03
C ALA A 63 18.14 11.25 -4.64
N VAL A 64 19.30 10.96 -4.05
CA VAL A 64 19.76 11.67 -2.85
C VAL A 64 20.18 13.07 -3.29
N VAL A 65 19.64 14.08 -2.62
CA VAL A 65 20.06 15.47 -2.84
C VAL A 65 21.38 15.67 -2.10
N PRO A 66 22.43 16.21 -2.75
CA PRO A 66 23.69 16.51 -2.09
C PRO A 66 23.45 17.33 -0.82
N TRP A 67 24.15 16.97 0.26
CA TRP A 67 24.10 17.72 1.49
C TRP A 67 24.77 19.08 1.31
N GLU A 68 24.14 20.13 1.85
CA GLU A 68 24.67 21.48 1.87
C GLU A 68 24.71 21.99 3.31
N GLU A 69 25.59 22.97 3.59
CA GLU A 69 25.72 23.57 4.91
C GLU A 69 24.36 24.11 5.41
N GLY A 70 23.98 23.72 6.62
CA GLY A 70 22.69 24.05 7.23
C GLY A 70 21.59 23.01 7.04
N MET A 71 21.81 21.94 6.27
CA MET A 71 20.87 20.82 6.19
C MET A 71 20.96 19.91 7.43
N LEU A 72 19.85 19.78 8.16
CA LEU A 72 19.74 18.89 9.33
C LEU A 72 19.31 17.46 8.99
N ASP A 73 18.73 17.28 7.81
CA ASP A 73 18.24 15.99 7.31
C ASP A 73 18.79 15.73 5.92
N THR A 74 19.05 14.47 5.61
CA THR A 74 19.27 14.02 4.23
C THR A 74 17.97 14.14 3.46
N LYS A 75 17.98 14.91 2.38
CA LYS A 75 16.83 15.06 1.49
C LYS A 75 16.92 14.08 0.32
N VAL A 76 15.80 13.48 -0.03
CA VAL A 76 15.65 12.59 -1.18
C VAL A 76 14.49 13.04 -2.05
N LYS A 77 14.69 13.02 -3.37
CA LYS A 77 13.62 13.10 -4.36
C LYS A 77 13.28 11.69 -4.83
N ALA A 78 12.02 11.32 -4.75
CA ALA A 78 11.56 9.97 -5.03
C ALA A 78 10.42 9.99 -6.05
N ARG A 79 10.47 9.04 -6.99
CA ARG A 79 9.44 8.78 -8.00
C ARG A 79 8.99 7.34 -7.91
N TYR A 80 7.68 7.15 -7.71
CA TYR A 80 7.09 5.84 -7.54
C TYR A 80 5.88 5.66 -8.46
N LYS A 81 5.72 4.44 -8.97
CA LYS A 81 4.47 4.02 -9.60
C LYS A 81 3.45 3.67 -8.52
N VAL A 82 2.24 4.21 -8.64
CA VAL A 82 1.09 3.88 -7.78
C VAL A 82 0.49 2.57 -8.27
N ILE A 83 0.65 1.51 -7.49
CA ILE A 83 0.13 0.17 -7.79
C ILE A 83 -1.29 0.02 -7.25
N GLU A 84 -1.52 0.45 -6.01
CA GLU A 84 -2.79 0.32 -5.31
C GLU A 84 -2.99 1.49 -4.37
N ARG A 85 -4.17 2.13 -4.41
CA ARG A 85 -4.53 3.24 -3.54
C ARG A 85 -5.11 2.68 -2.25
N VAL A 86 -4.50 2.98 -1.12
CA VAL A 86 -4.92 2.43 0.18
C VAL A 86 -5.82 3.42 0.89
N TYR A 87 -5.45 4.69 0.89
CA TYR A 87 -6.20 5.77 1.52
C TYR A 87 -5.95 7.10 0.79
N GLY A 88 -6.97 7.95 0.74
CA GLY A 88 -6.88 9.26 0.10
C GLY A 88 -6.93 9.17 -1.43
N GLU A 89 -6.95 10.34 -2.07
CA GLU A 89 -7.11 10.45 -3.52
C GLU A 89 -5.84 10.95 -4.20
N TYR A 90 -5.46 10.29 -5.29
CA TYR A 90 -4.42 10.74 -6.19
C TYR A 90 -4.73 10.26 -7.61
N PRO A 91 -4.87 11.17 -8.60
CA PRO A 91 -5.40 10.82 -9.91
C PRO A 91 -4.41 10.02 -10.76
N ASP A 92 -3.12 10.24 -10.58
CA ASP A 92 -2.09 9.73 -11.49
C ASP A 92 -1.57 8.35 -11.09
N LYS A 93 -0.87 7.71 -12.03
CA LYS A 93 -0.23 6.40 -11.84
C LYS A 93 1.23 6.51 -11.37
N VAL A 94 1.78 7.71 -11.35
CA VAL A 94 3.15 8.00 -10.94
C VAL A 94 3.11 9.21 -10.03
N ILE A 95 3.81 9.15 -8.91
CA ILE A 95 3.90 10.23 -7.93
C ILE A 95 5.36 10.57 -7.65
N ASP A 96 5.63 11.87 -7.67
CA ASP A 96 6.90 12.46 -7.25
C ASP A 96 6.71 13.08 -5.85
N PHE A 97 7.62 12.78 -4.93
CA PHE A 97 7.61 13.32 -3.57
C PHE A 97 9.01 13.51 -3.02
N VAL A 98 9.11 14.26 -1.92
CA VAL A 98 10.35 14.41 -1.15
C VAL A 98 10.28 13.64 0.17
N ALA A 99 11.41 13.08 0.59
CA ALA A 99 11.57 12.47 1.91
C ALA A 99 12.77 13.08 2.62
N TYR A 100 12.71 13.13 3.94
CA TYR A 100 13.76 13.64 4.81
C TYR A 100 14.06 12.61 5.90
N ASP A 101 15.34 12.37 6.16
CA ASP A 101 15.78 11.46 7.21
C ASP A 101 17.00 12.03 7.93
N HIS A 102 16.97 11.99 9.26
CA HIS A 102 18.02 12.55 10.11
C HIS A 102 19.24 11.61 10.20
N TYR A 103 19.05 10.32 9.93
CA TYR A 103 20.05 9.27 10.11
C TYR A 103 20.69 8.82 8.79
N GLY A 104 20.69 9.70 7.78
CA GLY A 104 21.29 9.46 6.49
C GLY A 104 20.29 9.03 5.42
N ILE A 105 20.67 8.06 4.58
CA ILE A 105 19.85 7.64 3.44
C ILE A 105 18.59 6.91 3.95
N PRO A 106 17.37 7.38 3.63
CA PRO A 106 16.13 6.77 4.08
C PRO A 106 16.06 5.26 3.77
N PRO A 107 15.81 4.38 4.75
CA PRO A 107 15.96 2.94 4.51
C PRO A 107 14.92 2.34 3.54
N PHE A 108 13.77 3.02 3.33
CA PHE A 108 12.74 2.59 2.38
C PHE A 108 13.29 2.41 0.95
N ILE A 109 14.36 3.15 0.61
CA ILE A 109 14.99 3.14 -0.71
C ILE A 109 15.49 1.74 -1.06
N LYS A 110 15.82 0.90 -0.09
CA LYS A 110 16.30 -0.48 -0.31
C LYS A 110 15.22 -1.41 -0.87
N TYR A 111 13.95 -1.03 -0.74
CA TYR A 111 12.83 -1.89 -1.12
C TYR A 111 12.24 -1.48 -2.46
N LYS A 112 11.93 -2.47 -3.30
CA LYS A 112 11.27 -2.25 -4.59
C LYS A 112 9.81 -1.83 -4.41
N HIS A 113 9.11 -2.46 -3.46
CA HIS A 113 7.71 -2.21 -3.15
C HIS A 113 7.55 -1.79 -1.70
N VAL A 114 6.75 -0.74 -1.48
CA VAL A 114 6.56 -0.14 -0.15
C VAL A 114 5.12 0.33 0.01
N LEU A 115 4.58 0.24 1.22
CA LEU A 115 3.44 1.03 1.64
C LEU A 115 3.97 2.40 2.03
N MET A 116 3.58 3.43 1.29
CA MET A 116 4.10 4.78 1.45
C MET A 116 3.04 5.70 2.03
N TYR A 117 3.42 6.55 2.98
CA TYR A 117 2.53 7.47 3.69
C TYR A 117 2.94 8.90 3.36
N LEU A 118 2.16 9.57 2.51
CA LEU A 118 2.46 10.93 2.07
C LEU A 118 1.43 11.91 2.60
N SER A 119 1.88 13.14 2.84
CA SER A 119 1.05 14.33 3.03
C SER A 119 1.38 15.35 1.94
N ARG A 120 0.51 16.35 1.77
CA ARG A 120 0.72 17.44 0.80
C ARG A 120 0.69 18.80 1.48
N ASN A 121 1.62 19.66 1.07
CA ASN A 121 1.62 21.10 1.37
C ASN A 121 1.86 21.90 0.08
N ASP A 122 2.09 23.20 0.20
CA ASP A 122 2.31 24.11 -0.94
C ASP A 122 3.56 23.78 -1.76
N SER A 123 4.55 23.10 -1.16
CA SER A 123 5.75 22.63 -1.87
C SER A 123 5.55 21.30 -2.60
N GLY A 124 4.40 20.66 -2.44
CA GLY A 124 4.06 19.38 -3.06
C GLY A 124 3.93 18.23 -2.05
N TRP A 125 4.11 17.02 -2.56
CA TRP A 125 4.01 15.79 -1.77
C TRP A 125 5.29 15.52 -1.01
N TYR A 126 5.16 15.12 0.25
CA TYR A 126 6.26 14.70 1.09
C TYR A 126 5.89 13.45 1.90
N MET A 127 6.90 12.63 2.20
CA MET A 127 6.73 11.45 3.04
C MET A 127 6.60 11.87 4.50
N GLU A 128 5.58 11.34 5.18
CA GLU A 128 5.49 11.43 6.62
C GLU A 128 6.74 10.81 7.25
N LYS A 129 7.48 11.60 8.04
CA LYS A 129 8.83 11.22 8.49
C LYS A 129 8.83 9.85 9.16
N TYR A 130 9.70 8.96 8.70
CA TYR A 130 9.87 7.57 9.14
C TYR A 130 8.68 6.61 8.90
N LEU A 131 7.67 7.00 8.12
CA LEU A 131 6.51 6.16 7.87
C LEU A 131 6.57 5.51 6.48
N TYR A 132 6.89 4.22 6.48
CA TYR A 132 6.74 3.30 5.36
C TYR A 132 6.67 1.87 5.90
N ASP A 133 6.19 0.93 5.09
CA ASP A 133 6.33 -0.51 5.36
C ASP A 133 6.91 -1.20 4.11
N PRO A 134 7.98 -2.02 4.22
CA PRO A 134 8.44 -2.82 3.09
C PRO A 134 7.38 -3.87 2.74
N LEU A 135 7.06 -4.02 1.45
CA LEU A 135 6.03 -4.93 0.99
C LEU A 135 6.59 -6.04 0.11
N PHE A 136 6.05 -7.23 0.33
CA PHE A 136 6.41 -8.43 -0.41
C PHE A 136 5.14 -9.11 -0.92
N LYS A 137 5.23 -9.73 -2.10
CA LYS A 137 4.10 -10.43 -2.71
C LYS A 137 3.83 -11.72 -1.94
N THR A 138 2.56 -12.02 -1.69
CA THR A 138 2.11 -13.28 -1.09
C THR A 138 1.68 -14.27 -2.17
N LYS A 139 1.62 -15.56 -1.85
CA LYS A 139 1.25 -16.63 -2.81
C LYS A 139 -0.14 -16.46 -3.41
N ASP A 140 -1.05 -15.80 -2.69
CA ASP A 140 -2.41 -15.46 -3.15
C ASP A 140 -2.45 -14.14 -3.93
N GLY A 141 -1.30 -13.52 -4.21
CA GLY A 141 -1.20 -12.31 -5.04
C GLY A 141 -1.44 -11.00 -4.30
N ARG A 142 -1.61 -10.99 -2.97
CA ARG A 142 -1.72 -9.77 -2.17
C ARG A 142 -0.34 -9.21 -1.78
N TRP A 143 -0.34 -8.05 -1.13
CA TRP A 143 0.85 -7.41 -0.56
C TRP A 143 0.81 -7.47 0.97
N ALA A 144 1.92 -7.88 1.56
CA ALA A 144 2.08 -7.92 3.01
C ALA A 144 3.46 -7.41 3.42
N GLY A 145 3.52 -6.79 4.60
CA GLY A 145 4.75 -6.41 5.27
C GLY A 145 5.05 -7.39 6.41
N PRO A 146 6.33 -7.64 6.73
CA PRO A 146 6.71 -8.49 7.85
C PRO A 146 6.38 -7.82 9.19
N TYR A 147 6.37 -8.58 10.28
CA TYR A 147 6.24 -8.05 11.63
C TYR A 147 7.25 -6.91 11.88
N SER A 148 6.80 -5.81 12.48
CA SER A 148 7.63 -4.63 12.75
C SER A 148 7.62 -4.27 14.24
N ASP A 149 8.53 -3.36 14.61
CA ASP A 149 8.60 -2.78 15.95
C ASP A 149 7.41 -1.85 16.27
N ASP A 150 6.49 -1.63 15.32
CA ASP A 150 5.25 -0.87 15.58
C ASP A 150 4.44 -1.46 16.71
N TYR A 151 4.48 -2.78 16.90
CA TYR A 151 3.80 -3.46 18.00
C TYR A 151 4.41 -3.14 19.38
N GLY A 152 5.68 -2.73 19.42
CA GLY A 152 6.32 -2.22 20.62
C GLY A 152 6.13 -0.71 20.84
N HIS A 153 5.60 0.00 19.84
CA HIS A 153 5.49 1.46 19.88
C HIS A 153 4.46 1.92 20.93
N PRO A 154 4.74 2.97 21.75
CA PRO A 154 3.81 3.44 22.78
C PRO A 154 2.40 3.76 22.28
N TYR A 155 2.27 4.29 21.07
CA TYR A 155 0.98 4.61 20.44
C TYR A 155 0.15 3.38 20.02
N ASN A 156 0.75 2.19 19.99
CA ASN A 156 0.07 0.95 19.58
C ASN A 156 -0.19 -0.02 20.74
N LYS A 157 0.07 0.37 22.00
CA LYS A 157 -0.13 -0.51 23.18
C LYS A 157 -1.54 -1.10 23.27
N ALA A 158 -2.55 -0.36 22.82
CA ALA A 158 -3.96 -0.76 22.86
C ALA A 158 -4.47 -1.30 21.51
N THR A 159 -3.58 -1.52 20.52
CA THR A 159 -4.02 -2.01 19.20
C THR A 159 -4.72 -3.35 19.33
N THR A 160 -5.75 -3.56 18.51
CA THR A 160 -6.42 -4.86 18.35
C THR A 160 -5.91 -5.63 17.14
N ILE A 161 -5.13 -4.98 16.27
CA ILE A 161 -4.51 -5.59 15.10
C ILE A 161 -3.47 -6.59 15.58
N ARG A 162 -3.45 -7.79 14.98
CA ARG A 162 -2.52 -8.85 15.34
C ARG A 162 -1.76 -9.30 14.09
N PRO A 163 -0.46 -9.60 14.20
CA PRO A 163 0.25 -10.25 13.12
C PRO A 163 -0.34 -11.63 12.85
N GLU A 164 -0.40 -12.02 11.59
CA GLU A 164 -0.81 -13.34 11.17
C GLU A 164 0.30 -14.03 10.36
N LYS A 165 0.19 -15.36 10.19
CA LYS A 165 1.16 -16.10 9.36
C LYS A 165 0.98 -15.70 7.91
N ILE A 166 2.06 -15.24 7.28
CA ILE A 166 2.03 -14.80 5.88
C ILE A 166 2.71 -15.84 5.00
N SER A 167 1.97 -16.31 3.99
CA SER A 167 2.54 -17.15 2.93
C SER A 167 3.17 -16.28 1.86
N PHE A 168 4.36 -15.75 2.12
CA PHE A 168 5.12 -14.99 1.13
C PHE A 168 5.42 -15.85 -0.10
N GLN A 169 5.37 -15.22 -1.28
CA GLN A 169 5.67 -15.87 -2.55
C GLN A 169 7.15 -16.29 -2.61
N GLU A 170 8.03 -15.40 -2.14
CA GLU A 170 9.47 -15.63 -2.01
C GLU A 170 9.88 -15.58 -0.54
N LYS A 171 11.05 -16.16 -0.21
CA LYS A 171 11.60 -16.06 1.14
C LYS A 171 12.03 -14.63 1.42
N VAL A 172 11.38 -13.98 2.39
CA VAL A 172 11.72 -12.64 2.85
C VAL A 172 12.75 -12.75 3.97
N GLY A 173 14.02 -12.48 3.65
CA GLY A 173 15.15 -12.60 4.57
C GLY A 173 15.83 -11.27 4.88
N PHE A 174 16.27 -11.11 6.13
CA PHE A 174 17.00 -9.94 6.61
C PHE A 174 18.31 -10.38 7.30
N PRO A 175 19.40 -9.62 7.17
CA PRO A 175 20.61 -9.88 7.94
C PRO A 175 20.31 -9.69 9.43
N THR A 176 20.86 -10.55 10.30
CA THR A 176 20.67 -10.45 11.75
C THR A 176 21.64 -9.50 12.43
N LYS A 177 22.59 -8.93 11.67
CA LYS A 177 23.61 -8.03 12.16
C LYS A 177 24.17 -7.17 11.04
N PHE A 178 24.72 -6.02 11.40
CA PHE A 178 25.50 -5.15 10.51
C PHE A 178 26.68 -4.56 11.27
N VAL A 179 27.61 -3.94 10.53
CA VAL A 179 28.73 -3.20 11.10
C VAL A 179 28.42 -1.72 10.92
N ASP A 180 28.45 -0.95 12.01
CA ASP A 180 28.23 0.50 11.98
C ASP A 180 29.47 1.26 11.47
N GLU A 181 29.37 2.59 11.39
CA GLU A 181 30.43 3.46 10.88
C GLU A 181 31.72 3.40 11.72
N ASP A 182 31.61 3.03 12.99
CA ASP A 182 32.72 2.88 13.93
C ASP A 182 33.34 1.47 13.88
N GLY A 183 32.86 0.60 12.99
CA GLY A 183 33.34 -0.78 12.87
C GLY A 183 32.79 -1.73 13.93
N LYS A 184 31.77 -1.33 14.69
CA LYS A 184 31.15 -2.16 15.73
C LYS A 184 30.03 -3.01 15.15
N GLU A 185 30.02 -4.28 15.54
CA GLU A 185 28.93 -5.21 15.19
C GLU A 185 27.66 -4.87 16.00
N VAL A 186 26.58 -4.59 15.29
CA VAL A 186 25.24 -4.33 15.84
C VAL A 186 24.33 -5.50 15.51
N ILE A 187 23.75 -6.13 16.54
CA ILE A 187 22.81 -7.25 16.40
C ILE A 187 21.39 -6.70 16.28
N LEU A 188 20.66 -7.17 15.26
CA LEU A 188 19.27 -6.83 15.01
C LEU A 188 18.33 -7.83 15.70
N SER A 189 17.26 -7.32 16.29
CA SER A 189 16.25 -8.13 16.98
C SER A 189 15.22 -8.66 15.99
N PHE A 190 15.03 -9.98 15.98
CA PHE A 190 14.02 -10.67 15.17
C PHE A 190 13.28 -11.71 16.03
N PRO A 191 12.22 -11.29 16.74
CA PRO A 191 11.58 -12.12 17.74
C PRO A 191 10.84 -13.34 17.15
N SER A 192 10.95 -14.48 17.82
CA SER A 192 10.04 -15.62 17.63
C SER A 192 8.66 -15.30 18.23
N PRO A 193 7.54 -15.74 17.63
CA PRO A 193 7.42 -16.62 16.46
C PRO A 193 7.42 -15.89 15.12
N TYR A 194 7.63 -14.57 15.11
CA TYR A 194 7.43 -13.73 13.93
C TYR A 194 8.49 -13.92 12.85
N TYR A 195 9.69 -14.32 13.27
CA TYR A 195 10.81 -14.63 12.42
C TYR A 195 11.39 -16.01 12.73
N ASN A 196 11.89 -16.69 11.70
CA ASN A 196 12.71 -17.88 11.83
C ASN A 196 14.17 -17.55 11.49
N ARG A 197 15.10 -17.87 12.40
CA ARG A 197 16.52 -17.57 12.22
C ARG A 197 17.27 -18.78 11.68
N VAL A 198 18.05 -18.57 10.63
CA VAL A 198 18.99 -19.56 10.06
C VAL A 198 20.33 -18.87 9.83
N GLY A 199 21.31 -19.18 10.68
CA GLY A 199 22.61 -18.49 10.68
C GLY A 199 22.47 -16.99 10.92
N ASP A 200 23.07 -16.20 10.03
CA ASP A 200 23.05 -14.73 10.05
C ASP A 200 21.86 -14.12 9.30
N SER A 201 20.81 -14.92 9.03
CA SER A 201 19.59 -14.47 8.37
C SER A 201 18.35 -14.76 9.22
N ALA A 202 17.46 -13.78 9.30
CA ALA A 202 16.11 -13.91 9.86
C ALA A 202 15.09 -13.87 8.72
N PHE A 203 14.23 -14.87 8.66
CA PHE A 203 13.19 -15.00 7.64
C PHE A 203 11.83 -14.67 8.24
N ALA A 204 11.09 -13.76 7.60
CA ALA A 204 9.76 -13.38 8.05
C ALA A 204 8.77 -14.55 7.93
N VAL A 205 8.02 -14.79 9.00
CA VAL A 205 6.95 -15.81 9.07
C VAL A 205 5.59 -15.15 9.29
N TYR A 206 5.57 -14.07 10.09
CA TYR A 206 4.36 -13.32 10.38
C TYR A 206 4.45 -11.88 9.88
N GLY A 207 3.29 -11.26 9.71
CA GLY A 207 3.15 -9.89 9.25
C GLY A 207 1.68 -9.49 9.14
N ASN A 208 1.43 -8.47 8.33
CA ASN A 208 0.08 -7.95 8.08
C ASN A 208 -0.08 -7.56 6.61
N TYR A 209 -1.30 -7.70 6.09
CA TYR A 209 -1.66 -7.15 4.79
C TYR A 209 -1.84 -5.63 4.87
N VAL A 210 -1.79 -4.99 3.71
CA VAL A 210 -1.80 -3.53 3.53
C VAL A 210 -2.86 -2.78 4.34
N ILE A 211 -4.10 -3.29 4.41
CA ILE A 211 -5.18 -2.65 5.18
C ILE A 211 -4.81 -2.56 6.67
N ASP A 212 -4.32 -3.65 7.26
CA ASP A 212 -3.98 -3.70 8.67
C ASP A 212 -2.70 -2.93 8.99
N LEU A 213 -1.72 -2.92 8.07
CA LEU A 213 -0.54 -2.06 8.20
C LEU A 213 -0.94 -0.58 8.27
N PHE A 214 -1.79 -0.13 7.33
CA PHE A 214 -2.27 1.25 7.36
C PHE A 214 -3.07 1.54 8.63
N ARG A 215 -3.97 0.64 9.04
CA ARG A 215 -4.74 0.81 10.28
C ARG A 215 -3.84 0.91 11.51
N LEU A 216 -2.77 0.13 11.59
CA LEU A 216 -1.80 0.19 12.69
C LEU A 216 -1.13 1.57 12.76
N LYS A 217 -0.75 2.16 11.63
CA LYS A 217 -0.22 3.53 11.61
C LYS A 217 -1.31 4.58 11.88
N LYS A 218 -2.51 4.40 11.32
CA LYS A 218 -3.68 5.30 11.46
C LYS A 218 -4.10 5.42 12.92
N GLU A 219 -4.30 4.30 13.60
CA GLU A 219 -4.74 4.23 15.00
C GLU A 219 -3.62 4.65 15.99
N GLY A 220 -2.35 4.53 15.58
CA GLY A 220 -1.18 4.89 16.37
C GLY A 220 -0.55 6.24 16.01
N VAL A 221 0.60 6.19 15.34
CA VAL A 221 1.45 7.37 15.11
C VAL A 221 0.79 8.48 14.30
N LEU A 222 -0.04 8.17 13.32
CA LEU A 222 -0.72 9.19 12.51
C LEU A 222 -1.78 9.94 13.33
N LYS A 223 -2.51 9.23 14.21
CA LYS A 223 -3.41 9.86 15.19
C LYS A 223 -2.65 10.74 16.18
N ALA A 224 -1.49 10.29 16.67
CA ALA A 224 -0.64 11.09 17.55
C ALA A 224 -0.09 12.36 16.87
N ARG A 225 0.03 12.36 15.54
CA ARG A 225 0.35 13.53 14.71
C ARG A 225 -0.87 14.38 14.34
N GLU A 226 -2.03 14.10 14.92
CA GLU A 226 -3.29 14.81 14.69
C GLU A 226 -3.83 14.72 13.24
N LEU A 227 -3.42 13.71 12.49
CA LEU A 227 -3.93 13.45 11.13
C LEU A 227 -5.26 12.70 11.14
N PHE A 228 -5.65 12.12 12.27
CA PHE A 228 -6.89 11.35 12.49
C PHE A 228 -7.46 11.61 13.90
#